data_AF-A0AAV9GGW6-F1
#
_entry.id   AF-A0AAV9GGW6-F1
#
_cell.length_a   1.000
_cell.length_b   1.000
_cell.length_c   1.000
_cell.angle_alpha   90.00
_cell.angle_beta   90.00
_cell.angle_gamma   90.00
#
_symmetry.space_group_name_H-M   'P 1'
#
loop_
_entity.id
_entity.type
_entity.pdbx_description
1 polymer ?
#
loop_
_entity_poly.entity_id
_entity_poly.type
_entity_poly.pdbx_seq_one_letter_code
_entity_poly.pdbx_strand_id
1 'polypeptide(L)'
;MSGGAHKQHNFVIDDPRKVEVITDRGEIEYRRQRRNILVPRRVRTAENRNAVADIVNRLDRASKPCFLDFQTRFVPRAKFDEIVTPEAIFQVLSSLRGYRDKSVATRAQIAENIYYGDRTTGPCRKLLCVLLQIERGKDLNLLMQQGMSDDCLPLLMGHKRVDGEFRLHCRRHGGAHRRIDEFRPFHREQFALWCRRLTPPFITWDPNSKHKHYVLEQGDPLPMIRDDGGTRGADGVMPDEGGFSEVTRVKMDPGGGLFANHGLHNPDRLYAMKKLKRHPKDDPLKHRMEFDMEVLASIYTNDRADTENALRFGDFRKHLIPLLASFEIRNPDSEESTYYLLFDWADGNLKDFWRANQAMVGDNTKLHWTAKQFSQLIGALECIHNDRDRLRSERTWSNLYGRHGDIKPSNFLFFRHPDGKQLLVIGDLGLGRLHRDISRSQQNPSDIPMTATYRAPEFDIEDGKLSPRSDIYSMACVFLEHITWFLLGVAAVEQFAIARLTKETRWGFESDIFFTVTPNRRMAVVKPQVKEWIALLRTQPGCCEYLHRMLELIETRMLESDPEKRISASELYRELKRLESCFRLSRSFYTKHYSEGT
;
A
#
# COMPACT_ATOMS: atom_id res chain seq x y z
N MET A 1 -34.31 32.25 -2.94
CA MET A 1 -32.83 32.17 -2.89
C MET A 1 -32.45 31.55 -1.55
N SER A 2 -32.43 30.23 -1.48
CA SER A 2 -31.94 29.48 -0.32
C SER A 2 -30.51 29.03 -0.62
N GLY A 3 -29.54 29.69 -0.02
CA GLY A 3 -28.13 29.31 -0.10
C GLY A 3 -27.94 27.95 0.58
N GLY A 4 -27.68 26.92 -0.23
CA GLY A 4 -27.23 25.63 0.26
C GLY A 4 -25.83 25.80 0.86
N ALA A 5 -25.73 25.63 2.17
CA ALA A 5 -24.44 25.46 2.83
C ALA A 5 -23.82 24.16 2.31
N HIS A 6 -22.83 24.27 1.42
CA HIS A 6 -21.95 23.16 1.10
C HIS A 6 -21.24 22.75 2.40
N LYS A 7 -21.65 21.61 2.97
CA LYS A 7 -20.92 20.98 4.07
C LYS A 7 -19.52 20.66 3.55
N GLN A 8 -18.52 21.37 4.03
CA GLN A 8 -17.13 21.14 3.69
C GLN A 8 -16.75 19.77 4.27
N HIS A 9 -16.58 18.77 3.40
CA HIS A 9 -16.12 17.46 3.79
C HIS A 9 -14.64 17.57 4.16
N ASN A 10 -14.32 17.56 5.45
CA ASN A 10 -12.93 17.54 5.91
C ASN A 10 -12.37 16.14 5.63
N PHE A 11 -11.66 15.93 4.52
CA PHE A 11 -10.90 14.71 4.21
C PHE A 11 -9.49 14.79 4.83
N VAL A 12 -8.90 13.67 5.24
CA VAL A 12 -7.51 13.68 5.76
C VAL A 12 -6.49 13.97 4.66
N ILE A 13 -6.77 13.55 3.43
CA ILE A 13 -5.88 13.79 2.31
C ILE A 13 -5.66 15.29 2.04
N ASP A 14 -6.61 16.11 2.50
CA ASP A 14 -6.60 17.56 2.41
C ASP A 14 -6.04 18.23 3.69
N ASP A 15 -5.66 17.49 4.74
CA ASP A 15 -5.09 18.04 5.99
C ASP A 15 -3.56 18.21 5.87
N PRO A 16 -3.05 19.46 5.69
CA PRO A 16 -1.63 19.71 5.47
C PRO A 16 -0.78 19.42 6.71
N ARG A 17 -1.37 19.16 7.88
CA ARG A 17 -0.62 18.76 9.08
C ARG A 17 -0.21 17.29 9.02
N LYS A 18 -0.96 16.46 8.31
CA LYS A 18 -0.79 15.00 8.24
C LYS A 18 -0.30 14.51 6.88
N VAL A 19 -0.70 15.20 5.82
CA VAL A 19 -0.43 14.81 4.44
C VAL A 19 0.38 15.90 3.74
N GLU A 20 1.39 15.47 3.00
CA GLU A 20 2.13 16.29 2.04
C GLU A 20 1.62 15.94 0.63
N VAL A 21 0.92 16.87 -0.01
CA VAL A 21 0.42 16.70 -1.38
C VAL A 21 1.54 17.05 -2.37
N ILE A 22 1.98 16.05 -3.13
CA ILE A 22 3.10 16.14 -4.07
C ILE A 22 2.56 16.30 -5.49
N THR A 23 2.71 17.51 -6.04
CA THR A 23 2.29 17.85 -7.42
C THR A 23 3.46 18.06 -8.38
N ASP A 24 4.68 18.21 -7.84
CA ASP A 24 5.95 18.37 -8.56
C ASP A 24 6.61 17.03 -8.91
N ARG A 25 5.92 15.91 -8.64
CA ARG A 25 6.41 14.54 -8.82
C ARG A 25 7.64 14.20 -7.95
N GLY A 26 7.84 14.91 -6.84
CA GLY A 26 8.97 14.70 -5.92
C GLY A 26 10.31 15.23 -6.46
N GLU A 27 10.28 16.13 -7.43
CA GLU A 27 11.48 16.66 -8.08
C GLU A 27 12.34 17.50 -7.14
N ILE A 28 11.72 18.26 -6.23
CA ILE A 28 12.43 19.03 -5.19
C ILE A 28 13.29 18.08 -4.32
N GLU A 29 12.69 17.00 -3.83
CA GLU A 29 13.36 16.04 -2.95
C GLU A 29 14.49 15.31 -3.69
N TYR A 30 14.23 14.85 -4.91
CA TYR A 30 15.24 14.21 -5.75
C TYR A 30 16.47 15.09 -5.96
N ARG A 31 16.28 16.40 -6.20
CA ARG A 31 17.39 17.34 -6.37
C ARG A 31 18.17 17.59 -5.10
N ARG A 32 17.48 17.71 -3.96
CA ARG A 32 18.11 17.84 -2.64
C ARG A 32 19.11 16.71 -2.42
N GLN A 33 18.72 15.49 -2.74
CA GLN A 33 19.57 14.31 -2.56
C GLN A 33 20.73 14.26 -3.55
N ARG A 34 20.48 14.56 -4.83
CA ARG A 34 21.56 14.62 -5.81
C ARG A 34 22.61 15.65 -5.45
N ARG A 35 22.22 16.83 -4.94
CA ARG A 35 23.17 17.86 -4.48
C ARG A 35 24.07 17.36 -3.35
N ASN A 36 23.57 16.51 -2.46
CA ASN A 36 24.36 15.96 -1.35
C ASN A 36 25.40 14.93 -1.81
N ILE A 37 25.23 14.32 -3.00
CA ILE A 37 26.10 13.27 -3.53
C ILE A 37 27.08 13.80 -4.58
N LEU A 38 26.67 14.84 -5.32
CA LEU A 38 27.44 15.38 -6.44
C LEU A 38 28.44 16.45 -5.97
N VAL A 39 29.72 16.13 -6.03
CA VAL A 39 30.80 17.12 -5.99
C VAL A 39 31.04 17.60 -7.43
N PRO A 40 30.94 18.91 -7.72
CA PRO A 40 31.29 19.44 -9.03
C PRO A 40 32.71 19.04 -9.41
N ARG A 41 32.85 18.39 -10.57
CA ARG A 41 34.15 17.99 -11.12
C ARG A 41 34.31 18.61 -12.50
N ARG A 42 35.55 18.98 -12.82
CA ARG A 42 35.91 19.51 -14.14
C ARG A 42 35.63 18.46 -15.21
N VAL A 43 34.88 18.83 -16.23
CA VAL A 43 34.48 17.93 -17.31
C VAL A 43 35.69 17.46 -18.10
N ARG A 44 35.81 16.15 -18.34
CA ARG A 44 36.82 15.58 -19.24
C ARG A 44 36.42 15.85 -20.69
N THR A 45 37.35 16.38 -21.49
CA THR A 45 37.06 16.91 -22.83
C THR A 45 37.37 15.95 -23.98
N ALA A 46 37.25 14.63 -23.76
CA ALA A 46 37.44 13.64 -24.82
C ALA A 46 36.23 13.62 -25.75
N GLU A 47 36.45 13.82 -27.05
CA GLU A 47 35.36 13.88 -28.05
C GLU A 47 34.94 12.48 -28.52
N ASN A 48 33.63 12.29 -28.75
CA ASN A 48 33.04 11.09 -29.34
C ASN A 48 32.09 11.51 -30.47
N ARG A 49 32.40 11.10 -31.71
CA ARG A 49 31.62 11.51 -32.90
C ARG A 49 30.19 10.96 -32.91
N ASN A 50 29.91 9.89 -32.17
CA ASN A 50 28.59 9.24 -32.09
C ASN A 50 27.84 9.54 -30.78
N ALA A 51 28.25 10.57 -30.03
CA ALA A 51 27.72 10.85 -28.70
C ALA A 51 26.19 11.04 -28.64
N VAL A 52 25.61 11.70 -29.65
CA VAL A 52 24.15 11.88 -29.74
C VAL A 52 23.43 10.53 -29.85
N ALA A 53 23.86 9.69 -30.78
CA ALA A 53 23.28 8.36 -30.98
C ALA A 53 23.50 7.45 -29.76
N ASP A 54 24.65 7.56 -29.08
CA ASP A 54 24.91 6.80 -27.86
C ASP A 54 23.93 7.14 -26.74
N ILE A 55 23.75 8.43 -26.42
CA ILE A 55 22.80 8.85 -25.37
C ILE A 55 21.38 8.42 -25.71
N VAL A 56 20.93 8.67 -26.95
CA VAL A 56 19.60 8.27 -27.44
C VAL A 56 19.37 6.77 -27.25
N ASN A 57 20.27 5.94 -27.79
CA ASN A 57 20.15 4.48 -27.71
C ASN A 57 20.21 3.96 -26.26
N ARG A 58 21.05 4.57 -25.41
CA ARG A 58 21.15 4.19 -24.00
C ARG A 58 19.87 4.55 -23.23
N LEU A 59 19.25 5.70 -23.51
CA LEU A 59 17.98 6.09 -22.91
C LEU A 59 16.83 5.20 -23.38
N ASP A 60 16.79 4.83 -24.66
CA ASP A 60 15.79 3.89 -25.20
C ASP A 60 15.92 2.52 -24.54
N ARG A 61 17.14 1.99 -24.44
CA ARG A 61 17.42 0.70 -23.78
C ARG A 61 17.13 0.75 -22.27
N ALA A 62 17.34 1.89 -21.63
CA ALA A 62 17.02 2.08 -20.23
C ALA A 62 15.51 2.25 -19.97
N SER A 63 14.73 2.57 -21.00
CA SER A 63 13.28 2.77 -20.86
C SER A 63 12.57 1.45 -20.54
N LYS A 64 11.72 1.47 -19.53
CA LYS A 64 10.92 0.32 -19.06
C LYS A 64 9.42 0.61 -19.21
N PRO A 65 8.59 -0.43 -19.44
CA PRO A 65 7.13 -0.28 -19.42
C PRO A 65 6.63 -0.03 -18.00
N CYS A 66 5.62 0.83 -17.85
CA CYS A 66 4.92 1.06 -16.61
C CYS A 66 3.97 -0.11 -16.33
N PHE A 67 3.79 -0.48 -15.05
CA PHE A 67 2.84 -1.54 -14.69
C PHE A 67 1.37 -1.20 -15.00
N LEU A 68 1.03 0.09 -15.09
CA LEU A 68 -0.33 0.56 -15.38
C LEU A 68 -0.76 0.22 -16.80
N ASP A 69 0.17 0.35 -17.74
CA ASP A 69 -0.04 0.17 -19.17
C ASP A 69 1.33 0.03 -19.87
N PHE A 70 1.42 -0.93 -20.78
CA PHE A 70 2.66 -1.26 -21.51
C PHE A 70 3.09 -0.17 -22.49
N GLN A 71 2.15 0.67 -22.96
CA GLN A 71 2.47 1.80 -23.85
C GLN A 71 3.09 2.96 -23.08
N THR A 72 2.68 3.15 -21.83
CA THR A 72 3.27 4.09 -20.90
C THR A 72 4.65 3.60 -20.45
N ARG A 73 5.70 4.38 -20.70
CA ARG A 73 7.09 4.00 -20.38
C ARG A 73 7.81 5.07 -19.58
N PHE A 74 8.80 4.68 -18.81
CA PHE A 74 9.69 5.59 -18.07
C PHE A 74 11.15 5.20 -18.19
N VAL A 75 12.06 6.15 -17.97
CA VAL A 75 13.48 5.89 -17.75
C VAL A 75 13.74 6.00 -16.24
N PRO A 76 14.24 4.94 -15.58
CA PRO A 76 14.57 4.99 -14.16
C PRO A 76 15.59 6.11 -13.87
N ARG A 77 15.35 6.92 -12.84
CA ARG A 77 16.19 8.10 -12.54
C ARG A 77 17.66 7.74 -12.31
N ALA A 78 17.95 6.61 -11.67
CA ALA A 78 19.33 6.11 -11.51
C ALA A 78 20.01 5.85 -12.86
N LYS A 79 19.28 5.26 -13.82
CA LYS A 79 19.80 5.03 -15.18
C LYS A 79 19.95 6.33 -15.95
N PHE A 80 19.01 7.26 -15.80
CA PHE A 80 19.16 8.60 -16.36
C PHE A 80 20.41 9.31 -15.84
N ASP A 81 20.68 9.23 -14.53
CA ASP A 81 21.88 9.81 -13.92
C ASP A 81 23.18 9.12 -14.33
N GLU A 82 23.16 7.81 -14.55
CA GLU A 82 24.30 7.04 -15.09
C GLU A 82 24.60 7.39 -16.55
N ILE A 83 23.56 7.67 -17.36
CA ILE A 83 23.70 7.97 -18.78
C ILE A 83 24.07 9.43 -19.03
N VAL A 84 23.35 10.33 -18.38
CA VAL A 84 23.45 11.77 -18.63
C VAL A 84 24.36 12.36 -17.58
N THR A 85 25.67 12.37 -17.85
CA THR A 85 26.74 12.99 -17.04
C THR A 85 27.23 14.31 -17.67
N PRO A 86 28.00 15.15 -16.96
CA PRO A 86 28.61 16.34 -17.55
C PRO A 86 29.47 16.03 -18.79
N GLU A 87 30.23 14.92 -18.77
CA GLU A 87 31.07 14.47 -19.87
C GLU A 87 30.24 14.03 -21.08
N ALA A 88 29.16 13.27 -20.83
CA ALA A 88 28.23 12.86 -21.89
C ALA A 88 27.57 14.08 -22.55
N ILE A 89 27.18 15.09 -21.77
CA ILE A 89 26.64 16.35 -22.31
C ILE A 89 27.69 17.07 -23.15
N PHE A 90 28.93 17.21 -22.66
CA PHE A 90 30.03 17.83 -23.41
C PHE A 90 30.26 17.14 -24.77
N GLN A 91 30.28 15.81 -24.78
CA GLN A 91 30.42 15.02 -26.00
C GLN A 91 29.28 15.28 -26.98
N VAL A 92 28.04 15.36 -26.50
CA VAL A 92 26.88 15.73 -27.32
C VAL A 92 27.01 17.14 -27.89
N LEU A 93 27.37 18.12 -27.08
CA LEU A 93 27.57 19.51 -27.55
C LEU A 93 28.66 19.59 -28.62
N SER A 94 29.62 18.68 -28.59
CA SER A 94 30.68 18.59 -29.59
C SER A 94 30.18 18.10 -30.96
N SER A 95 29.05 17.40 -31.00
CA SER A 95 28.41 16.93 -32.24
C SER A 95 27.26 17.82 -32.72
N LEU A 96 26.67 18.66 -31.84
CA LEU A 96 25.50 19.48 -32.18
C LEU A 96 25.87 20.75 -32.98
N ARG A 97 25.13 21.00 -34.07
CA ARG A 97 25.21 22.26 -34.82
C ARG A 97 24.86 23.44 -33.90
N GLY A 98 25.63 24.52 -34.00
CA GLY A 98 25.50 25.71 -33.14
C GLY A 98 26.34 25.67 -31.86
N TYR A 99 26.82 24.47 -31.46
CA TYR A 99 27.72 24.29 -30.32
C TYR A 99 29.10 23.81 -30.74
N ARG A 100 29.20 22.93 -31.75
CA ARG A 100 30.46 22.34 -32.21
C ARG A 100 31.53 23.36 -32.63
N ASP A 101 31.10 24.54 -33.11
CA ASP A 101 31.99 25.60 -33.58
C ASP A 101 32.50 26.50 -32.43
N LYS A 102 32.00 26.29 -31.19
CA LYS A 102 32.46 27.00 -30.00
C LYS A 102 33.74 26.37 -29.44
N SER A 103 34.54 27.18 -28.74
CA SER A 103 35.76 26.70 -28.08
C SER A 103 35.48 25.52 -27.12
N VAL A 104 36.47 24.66 -26.92
CA VAL A 104 36.40 23.54 -25.95
C VAL A 104 36.01 24.04 -24.56
N ALA A 105 36.61 25.14 -24.09
CA ALA A 105 36.32 25.72 -22.78
C ALA A 105 34.87 26.20 -22.68
N THR A 106 34.36 26.86 -23.73
CA THR A 106 32.96 27.30 -23.78
C THR A 106 32.00 26.11 -23.78
N ARG A 107 32.28 25.05 -24.55
CA ARG A 107 31.47 23.83 -24.55
C ARG A 107 31.44 23.15 -23.17
N ALA A 108 32.58 23.09 -22.49
CA ALA A 108 32.67 22.55 -21.13
C ALA A 108 31.81 23.36 -20.14
N GLN A 109 31.91 24.70 -20.18
CA GLN A 109 31.09 25.56 -19.32
C GLN A 109 29.58 25.39 -19.59
N ILE A 110 29.19 25.31 -20.87
CA ILE A 110 27.77 25.07 -21.23
C ILE A 110 27.32 23.69 -20.73
N ALA A 111 28.16 22.66 -20.83
CA ALA A 111 27.83 21.32 -20.33
C ALA A 111 27.62 21.32 -18.81
N GLU A 112 28.47 22.02 -18.06
CA GLU A 112 28.31 22.22 -16.61
C GLU A 112 27.00 22.95 -16.29
N ASN A 113 26.70 24.05 -17.00
CA ASN A 113 25.46 24.81 -16.80
C ASN A 113 24.21 23.98 -17.14
N ILE A 114 24.23 23.18 -18.21
CA ILE A 114 23.13 22.26 -18.53
C ILE A 114 22.95 21.23 -17.41
N TYR A 115 24.04 20.71 -16.85
CA TYR A 115 23.98 19.64 -15.86
C TYR A 115 23.59 20.12 -14.46
N TYR A 116 24.24 21.18 -13.97
CA TYR A 116 24.09 21.69 -12.60
C TYR A 116 23.07 22.83 -12.50
N GLY A 117 22.81 23.55 -13.60
CA GLY A 117 22.22 24.88 -13.56
C GLY A 117 23.19 25.93 -13.03
N ASP A 118 22.72 27.16 -12.88
CA ASP A 118 23.41 28.23 -12.18
C ASP A 118 22.44 28.98 -11.22
N ARG A 119 22.82 30.18 -10.76
CA ARG A 119 21.98 30.97 -9.83
C ARG A 119 20.70 31.51 -10.47
N THR A 120 20.66 31.64 -11.79
CA THR A 120 19.56 32.28 -12.53
C THR A 120 18.78 31.30 -13.40
N THR A 121 19.37 30.15 -13.74
CA THR A 121 18.81 29.14 -14.63
C THR A 121 18.89 27.74 -14.03
N GLY A 122 17.78 27.00 -14.09
CA GLY A 122 17.74 25.60 -13.65
C GLY A 122 18.49 24.68 -14.63
N PRO A 123 18.83 23.44 -14.20
CA PRO A 123 19.44 22.45 -15.08
C PRO A 123 18.52 22.12 -16.27
N CYS A 124 19.11 21.70 -17.39
CA CYS A 124 18.43 21.42 -18.66
C CYS A 124 18.74 20.01 -19.20
N ARG A 125 19.01 19.05 -18.30
CA ARG A 125 19.43 17.68 -18.64
C ARG A 125 18.33 16.94 -19.37
N LYS A 126 17.12 16.95 -18.79
CA LYS A 126 15.94 16.30 -19.35
C LYS A 126 15.51 17.02 -20.63
N LEU A 127 15.53 18.36 -20.63
CA LEU A 127 15.22 19.17 -21.81
C LEU A 127 16.14 18.81 -23.00
N LEU A 128 17.46 18.76 -22.78
CA LEU A 128 18.41 18.31 -23.78
C LEU A 128 18.04 16.93 -24.30
N CYS A 129 17.84 15.95 -23.42
CA CYS A 129 17.56 14.57 -23.81
C CYS A 129 16.25 14.42 -24.58
N VAL A 130 15.18 15.12 -24.19
CA VAL A 130 13.92 15.15 -24.95
C VAL A 130 14.17 15.67 -26.37
N LEU A 131 14.91 16.77 -26.50
CA LEU A 131 15.22 17.36 -27.81
C LEU A 131 16.09 16.45 -28.67
N LEU A 132 17.04 15.71 -28.08
CA LEU A 132 17.81 14.71 -28.82
C LEU A 132 16.90 13.59 -29.34
N GLN A 133 15.98 13.10 -28.50
CA GLN A 133 15.08 11.99 -28.86
C GLN A 133 14.09 12.31 -29.97
N ILE A 134 13.77 13.59 -30.16
CA ILE A 134 12.89 14.04 -31.25
C ILE A 134 13.66 14.69 -32.41
N GLU A 135 15.00 14.53 -32.45
CA GLU A 135 15.89 15.10 -33.48
C GLU A 135 15.86 16.63 -33.59
N ARG A 136 15.59 17.31 -32.46
CA ARG A 136 15.49 18.77 -32.32
C ARG A 136 16.58 19.37 -31.42
N GLY A 137 17.71 18.68 -31.26
CA GLY A 137 18.82 19.15 -30.39
C GLY A 137 19.33 20.57 -30.70
N LYS A 138 19.18 21.04 -31.96
CA LYS A 138 19.52 22.41 -32.39
C LYS A 138 18.69 23.51 -31.71
N ASP A 139 17.51 23.18 -31.20
CA ASP A 139 16.58 24.15 -30.60
C ASP A 139 16.86 24.43 -29.13
N LEU A 140 17.79 23.70 -28.51
CA LEU A 140 18.12 23.82 -27.09
C LEU A 140 18.49 25.25 -26.70
N ASN A 141 19.38 25.90 -27.45
CA ASN A 141 19.85 27.24 -27.12
C ASN A 141 18.69 28.26 -27.07
N LEU A 142 17.79 28.18 -28.06
CA LEU A 142 16.65 29.09 -28.14
C LEU A 142 15.67 28.87 -26.99
N LEU A 143 15.41 27.61 -26.63
CA LEU A 143 14.54 27.26 -25.50
C LEU A 143 15.14 27.72 -24.16
N MET A 144 16.45 27.54 -23.97
CA MET A 144 17.15 28.04 -22.78
C MET A 144 17.12 29.57 -22.70
N GLN A 145 17.30 30.28 -23.83
CA GLN A 145 17.16 31.74 -23.89
C GLN A 145 15.73 32.22 -23.58
N GLN A 146 14.72 31.39 -23.85
CA GLN A 146 13.32 31.61 -23.45
C GLN A 146 13.03 31.19 -21.99
N GLY A 147 14.06 30.88 -21.20
CA GLY A 147 13.94 30.51 -19.79
C GLY A 147 13.45 29.09 -19.53
N MET A 148 13.39 28.23 -20.55
CA MET A 148 12.98 26.83 -20.37
C MET A 148 14.09 26.02 -19.71
N SER A 149 13.70 25.18 -18.74
CA SER A 149 14.60 24.27 -18.02
C SER A 149 13.87 22.97 -17.64
N ASP A 150 14.55 22.05 -16.95
CA ASP A 150 13.96 20.81 -16.48
C ASP A 150 12.80 21.03 -15.49
N ASP A 151 12.73 22.21 -14.84
CA ASP A 151 11.61 22.63 -13.99
C ASP A 151 10.31 22.88 -14.76
N CYS A 152 10.41 23.12 -16.06
CA CYS A 152 9.23 23.28 -16.91
C CYS A 152 8.60 21.93 -17.25
N LEU A 153 9.28 20.81 -16.97
CA LEU A 153 8.90 19.49 -17.46
C LEU A 153 8.14 18.66 -16.39
N PRO A 154 7.18 17.83 -16.84
CA PRO A 154 6.69 17.76 -18.21
C PRO A 154 5.70 18.89 -18.51
N LEU A 155 5.62 19.24 -19.79
CA LEU A 155 4.54 20.09 -20.27
C LEU A 155 3.25 19.27 -20.38
N LEU A 156 2.13 19.88 -20.02
CA LEU A 156 0.81 19.26 -20.08
C LEU A 156 0.22 19.40 -21.48
N MET A 157 -0.50 18.38 -21.96
CA MET A 157 -1.26 18.54 -23.20
C MET A 157 -2.54 19.33 -22.90
N GLY A 158 -2.72 20.46 -23.58
CA GLY A 158 -4.01 21.15 -23.59
C GLY A 158 -5.04 20.38 -24.44
N HIS A 159 -6.31 20.68 -24.24
CA HIS A 159 -7.39 20.10 -25.06
C HIS A 159 -7.15 20.35 -26.55
N LYS A 160 -7.43 19.33 -27.37
CA LYS A 160 -7.42 19.46 -28.82
C LYS A 160 -8.47 20.50 -29.22
N ARG A 161 -8.07 21.46 -30.04
CA ARG A 161 -8.96 22.41 -30.69
C ARG A 161 -9.74 21.71 -31.80
N VAL A 162 -10.80 22.35 -32.28
CA VAL A 162 -11.71 21.84 -33.33
C VAL A 162 -10.98 21.50 -34.64
N ASP A 163 -9.82 22.13 -34.88
CA ASP A 163 -8.93 21.89 -36.02
C ASP A 163 -7.92 20.73 -35.81
N GLY A 164 -7.96 20.06 -34.67
CA GLY A 164 -7.02 19.00 -34.29
C GLY A 164 -5.67 19.50 -33.75
N GLU A 165 -5.44 20.81 -33.66
CA GLU A 165 -4.25 21.37 -33.01
C GLU A 165 -4.35 21.27 -31.49
N PHE A 166 -3.22 20.97 -30.85
CA PHE A 166 -3.07 21.06 -29.39
C PHE A 166 -1.80 21.82 -29.03
N ARG A 167 -1.80 22.44 -27.85
CA ARG A 167 -0.62 23.14 -27.31
C ARG A 167 -0.12 22.45 -26.05
N LEU A 168 1.16 22.65 -25.76
CA LEU A 168 1.77 22.16 -24.54
C LEU A 168 1.86 23.30 -23.52
N HIS A 169 1.34 23.06 -22.31
CA HIS A 169 1.26 24.04 -21.23
C HIS A 169 2.38 23.81 -20.20
N CYS A 170 3.09 24.88 -19.87
CA CYS A 170 4.10 24.90 -18.81
C CYS A 170 3.46 25.35 -17.50
N ARG A 171 3.42 24.46 -16.50
CA ARG A 171 2.92 24.79 -15.15
C ARG A 171 3.68 25.96 -14.51
N ARG A 172 4.99 26.05 -14.74
CA ARG A 172 5.85 27.09 -14.15
C ARG A 172 5.59 28.49 -14.72
N HIS A 173 5.41 28.59 -16.03
CA HIS A 173 5.28 29.87 -16.71
C HIS A 173 3.83 30.23 -17.05
N GLY A 174 2.85 29.38 -16.70
CA GLY A 174 1.42 29.62 -16.93
C GLY A 174 1.00 29.61 -18.40
N GLY A 175 1.88 29.20 -19.32
CA GLY A 175 1.64 29.28 -20.76
C GLY A 175 2.55 28.36 -21.58
N ALA A 176 2.49 28.50 -22.91
CA ALA A 176 3.28 27.69 -23.83
C ALA A 176 4.65 28.33 -24.10
N HIS A 177 5.64 27.49 -24.41
CA HIS A 177 6.93 27.97 -24.93
C HIS A 177 6.80 28.16 -26.44
N ARG A 178 6.97 29.41 -26.93
CA ARG A 178 6.77 29.78 -28.35
C ARG A 178 7.46 28.83 -29.32
N ARG A 179 8.71 28.46 -29.03
CA ARG A 179 9.47 27.57 -29.91
C ARG A 179 8.90 26.14 -29.95
N ILE A 180 8.31 25.64 -28.86
CA ILE A 180 7.62 24.34 -28.83
C ILE A 180 6.32 24.39 -29.63
N ASP A 181 5.58 25.50 -29.58
CA ASP A 181 4.35 25.68 -30.37
C ASP A 181 4.60 25.68 -31.88
N GLU A 182 5.78 26.10 -32.32
CA GLU A 182 6.20 26.05 -33.72
C GLU A 182 6.56 24.63 -34.20
N PHE A 183 6.64 23.65 -33.30
CA PHE A 183 6.91 22.27 -33.70
C PHE A 183 5.68 21.70 -34.41
N ARG A 184 5.91 20.91 -35.47
CA ARG A 184 4.85 20.12 -36.10
C ARG A 184 4.13 19.26 -35.04
N PRO A 185 2.81 18.99 -35.17
CA PRO A 185 2.03 18.22 -34.20
C PRO A 185 2.71 16.93 -33.72
N PHE A 186 3.26 16.13 -34.65
CA PHE A 186 4.01 14.91 -34.33
C PHE A 186 5.17 15.16 -33.36
N HIS A 187 6.00 16.18 -33.58
CA HIS A 187 7.12 16.48 -32.69
C HIS A 187 6.66 17.02 -31.33
N ARG A 188 5.53 17.75 -31.27
CA ARG A 188 4.93 18.18 -29.99
C ARG A 188 4.45 16.98 -29.18
N GLU A 189 3.81 16.02 -29.82
CA GLU A 189 3.36 14.79 -29.18
C GLU A 189 4.54 13.97 -28.65
N GLN A 190 5.57 13.76 -29.49
CA GLN A 190 6.79 13.07 -29.08
C GLN A 190 7.53 13.81 -27.96
N PHE A 191 7.55 15.16 -27.99
CA PHE A 191 8.12 15.97 -26.91
C PHE A 191 7.39 15.69 -25.59
N ALA A 192 6.06 15.72 -25.58
CA ALA A 192 5.27 15.45 -24.38
C ALA A 192 5.48 14.02 -23.84
N LEU A 193 5.49 13.02 -24.72
CA LEU A 193 5.73 11.62 -24.37
C LEU A 193 7.12 11.42 -23.73
N TRP A 194 8.16 11.97 -24.35
CA TRP A 194 9.52 11.88 -23.83
C TRP A 194 9.71 12.69 -22.55
N CYS A 195 9.03 13.82 -22.39
CA CYS A 195 9.02 14.55 -21.13
C CYS A 195 8.51 13.67 -19.99
N ARG A 196 7.34 13.04 -20.15
CA ARG A 196 6.77 12.14 -19.12
C ARG A 196 7.69 10.96 -18.84
N ARG A 197 8.27 10.36 -19.90
CA ARG A 197 9.21 9.24 -19.80
C ARG A 197 10.47 9.57 -19.01
N LEU A 198 11.00 10.80 -19.11
CA LEU A 198 12.19 11.27 -18.37
C LEU A 198 11.86 11.96 -17.03
N THR A 199 10.58 12.09 -16.69
CA THR A 199 10.11 12.72 -15.43
C THR A 199 9.19 11.78 -14.61
N PRO A 200 9.56 10.49 -14.41
CA PRO A 200 8.76 9.65 -13.54
C PRO A 200 8.82 10.18 -12.09
N PRO A 201 7.75 10.02 -11.30
CA PRO A 201 7.75 10.43 -9.90
C PRO A 201 8.93 9.88 -9.11
N PHE A 202 9.45 10.69 -8.19
CA PHE A 202 10.41 10.27 -7.18
C PHE A 202 9.66 10.00 -5.87
N ILE A 203 9.48 8.72 -5.56
CA ILE A 203 8.61 8.30 -4.47
C ILE A 203 9.44 8.19 -3.20
N THR A 204 8.96 8.71 -2.08
CA THR A 204 9.72 8.70 -0.83
C THR A 204 8.81 8.30 0.31
N TRP A 205 9.37 7.62 1.29
CA TRP A 205 8.68 7.27 2.52
C TRP A 205 9.58 7.52 3.72
N ASP A 206 9.02 8.11 4.77
CA ASP A 206 9.66 8.26 6.08
C ASP A 206 8.57 8.13 7.14
N PRO A 207 8.66 7.13 8.04
CA PRO A 207 7.64 6.87 9.06
C PRO A 207 7.46 8.04 10.04
N ASN A 208 8.45 8.93 10.16
CA ASN A 208 8.41 10.09 11.07
C ASN A 208 7.96 11.38 10.36
N SER A 209 7.55 11.29 9.09
CA SER A 209 7.16 12.42 8.25
C SER A 209 5.68 12.37 7.91
N LYS A 210 5.17 13.47 7.32
CA LYS A 210 3.81 13.49 6.77
C LYS A 210 3.67 12.42 5.68
N HIS A 211 2.48 11.81 5.61
CA HIS A 211 2.16 10.88 4.54
C HIS A 211 2.22 11.58 3.18
N LYS A 212 2.82 10.95 2.19
CA LYS A 212 3.01 11.55 0.86
C LYS A 212 1.94 11.09 -0.10
N HIS A 213 1.19 12.05 -0.61
CA HIS A 213 0.12 11.84 -1.58
C HIS A 213 0.51 12.45 -2.93
N TYR A 214 0.73 11.61 -3.94
CA TYR A 214 1.18 12.03 -5.26
C TYR A 214 -0.01 12.24 -6.19
N VAL A 215 -0.17 13.46 -6.71
CA VAL A 215 -1.21 13.80 -7.66
C VAL A 215 -0.62 13.84 -9.07
N LEU A 216 -1.08 12.93 -9.92
CA LEU A 216 -0.60 12.70 -11.27
C LEU A 216 -1.74 12.82 -12.28
N GLU A 217 -1.41 12.91 -13.57
CA GLU A 217 -2.38 12.91 -14.66
C GLU A 217 -2.34 11.59 -15.44
N GLN A 218 -3.44 11.24 -16.09
CA GLN A 218 -3.50 10.08 -16.97
C GLN A 218 -2.40 10.15 -18.03
N GLY A 219 -1.72 9.01 -18.23
CA GLY A 219 -0.52 8.90 -19.09
C GLY A 219 0.80 9.21 -18.38
N ASP A 220 0.77 9.66 -17.12
CA ASP A 220 2.00 9.75 -16.32
C ASP A 220 2.47 8.36 -15.90
N PRO A 221 3.76 8.03 -16.12
CA PRO A 221 4.27 6.76 -15.67
C PRO A 221 4.52 6.79 -14.16
N LEU A 222 4.16 5.71 -13.47
CA LEU A 222 4.75 5.38 -12.17
C LEU A 222 6.07 4.64 -12.40
N PRO A 223 7.11 4.85 -11.58
CA PRO A 223 8.46 4.28 -11.78
C PRO A 223 8.54 2.79 -11.40
N MET A 224 7.54 2.00 -11.79
CA MET A 224 7.38 0.61 -11.38
C MET A 224 7.03 -0.27 -12.57
N ILE A 225 7.63 -1.46 -12.60
CA ILE A 225 7.33 -2.51 -13.59
C ILE A 225 6.44 -3.58 -12.95
N ARG A 226 5.56 -4.19 -13.74
CA ARG A 226 4.78 -5.35 -13.29
C ARG A 226 5.73 -6.55 -13.07
N ASP A 227 5.53 -7.29 -11.99
CA ASP A 227 6.31 -8.49 -11.66
C ASP A 227 5.39 -9.71 -11.56
N ASP A 228 5.20 -10.38 -12.70
CA ASP A 228 4.31 -11.56 -12.83
C ASP A 228 4.86 -12.81 -12.13
N GLY A 229 6.12 -12.79 -11.70
CA GLY A 229 6.58 -13.63 -10.62
C GLY A 229 7.21 -14.96 -10.86
N GLY A 230 7.51 -15.34 -12.09
CA GLY A 230 8.34 -16.51 -12.38
C GLY A 230 7.80 -17.88 -11.92
N THR A 231 6.81 -17.93 -11.02
CA THR A 231 6.08 -19.13 -10.64
C THR A 231 4.72 -19.09 -11.30
N ARG A 232 4.61 -19.83 -12.41
CA ARG A 232 3.46 -20.72 -12.58
C ARG A 232 3.49 -21.67 -11.37
N GLY A 233 2.98 -21.19 -10.22
CA GLY A 233 2.71 -22.04 -9.08
C GLY A 233 1.71 -23.10 -9.53
N ALA A 234 1.92 -24.33 -9.08
CA ALA A 234 1.23 -25.53 -9.53
C ALA A 234 -0.29 -25.56 -9.27
N ASP A 235 -0.90 -24.48 -8.76
CA ASP A 235 -2.34 -24.29 -8.69
C ASP A 235 -2.64 -22.88 -9.20
N GLY A 236 -3.39 -22.78 -10.30
CA GLY A 236 -3.75 -21.52 -10.98
C GLY A 236 -4.68 -20.61 -10.16
N VAL A 237 -4.24 -20.19 -8.98
CA VAL A 237 -4.93 -19.19 -8.17
C VAL A 237 -4.62 -17.82 -8.77
N MET A 238 -5.63 -17.27 -9.44
CA MET A 238 -5.67 -15.89 -9.92
C MET A 238 -5.25 -14.91 -8.80
N PRO A 239 -4.73 -13.72 -9.13
CA PRO A 239 -4.56 -12.67 -8.13
C PRO A 239 -5.85 -12.51 -7.34
N ASP A 240 -5.73 -12.39 -6.02
CA ASP A 240 -6.83 -12.30 -5.05
C ASP A 240 -7.72 -11.08 -5.41
N GLU A 241 -8.68 -11.29 -6.32
CA GLU A 241 -9.64 -10.28 -6.74
C GLU A 241 -10.69 -10.13 -5.62
N GLY A 242 -10.36 -9.32 -4.62
CA GLY A 242 -11.37 -8.78 -3.73
C GLY A 242 -12.39 -7.97 -4.54
N GLY A 243 -13.67 -8.04 -4.18
CA GLY A 243 -14.76 -7.38 -4.92
C GLY A 243 -14.63 -5.85 -5.07
N PHE A 244 -13.72 -5.21 -4.32
CA PHE A 244 -13.59 -3.75 -4.18
C PHE A 244 -12.19 -3.20 -4.50
N SER A 245 -11.19 -4.05 -4.72
CA SER A 245 -9.84 -3.58 -5.08
C SER A 245 -9.09 -4.62 -5.91
N GLU A 246 -8.05 -4.17 -6.60
CA GLU A 246 -7.12 -5.02 -7.33
C GLU A 246 -5.72 -4.79 -6.77
N VAL A 247 -5.03 -5.85 -6.35
CA VAL A 247 -3.64 -5.76 -5.87
C VAL A 247 -2.72 -6.30 -6.94
N THR A 248 -1.84 -5.45 -7.46
CA THR A 248 -0.80 -5.84 -8.41
C THR A 248 0.56 -5.86 -7.71
N ARG A 249 1.34 -6.92 -7.92
CA ARG A 249 2.74 -6.93 -7.52
C ARG A 249 3.60 -6.16 -8.51
N VAL A 250 4.36 -5.20 -7.98
CA VAL A 250 5.19 -4.31 -8.78
C VAL A 250 6.61 -4.27 -8.23
N LYS A 251 7.56 -4.03 -9.13
CA LYS A 251 8.97 -3.86 -8.78
C LYS A 251 9.43 -2.44 -9.08
N MET A 252 10.13 -1.82 -8.12
CA MET A 252 10.71 -0.49 -8.29
C MET A 252 12.22 -0.56 -8.46
N ASP A 253 12.76 0.17 -9.44
CA ASP A 253 14.20 0.29 -9.63
C ASP A 253 14.87 1.09 -8.49
N PRO A 254 16.18 0.85 -8.23
CA PRO A 254 16.95 1.54 -7.17
C PRO A 254 16.87 3.07 -7.15
N GLY A 255 16.57 3.71 -8.28
CA GLY A 255 16.45 5.17 -8.39
C GLY A 255 15.01 5.70 -8.41
N GLY A 256 14.00 4.84 -8.29
CA GLY A 256 12.58 5.25 -8.30
C GLY A 256 12.13 5.97 -7.03
N GLY A 257 12.94 5.91 -5.98
CA GLY A 257 12.59 6.47 -4.68
C GLY A 257 13.57 6.10 -3.57
N LEU A 258 13.38 6.65 -2.37
CA LEU A 258 14.02 6.10 -1.16
C LEU A 258 12.99 5.36 -0.34
N PHE A 259 13.19 4.06 -0.34
CA PHE A 259 12.69 3.10 0.64
C PHE A 259 13.87 2.46 1.37
N ALA A 260 15.08 3.04 1.22
CA ALA A 260 16.34 2.44 1.65
C ALA A 260 16.27 2.08 3.14
N ASN A 261 16.27 0.78 3.44
CA ASN A 261 16.20 0.18 4.77
C ASN A 261 14.90 0.39 5.57
N HIS A 262 13.82 0.84 4.92
CA HIS A 262 12.62 1.33 5.59
C HIS A 262 11.36 0.68 4.99
N GLY A 263 10.58 -0.02 5.82
CA GLY A 263 9.47 -0.90 5.45
C GLY A 263 9.54 -2.24 6.21
N LEU A 264 8.54 -3.11 6.02
CA LEU A 264 8.54 -4.49 6.52
C LEU A 264 9.42 -5.36 5.60
N HIS A 265 10.73 -5.10 5.59
CA HIS A 265 11.76 -5.86 4.88
C HIS A 265 11.51 -6.11 3.38
N ASN A 266 12.21 -5.37 2.52
CA ASN A 266 12.00 -5.43 1.06
C ASN A 266 13.33 -5.49 0.26
N PRO A 267 14.07 -6.61 0.31
CA PRO A 267 15.38 -6.73 -0.33
C PRO A 267 15.27 -6.72 -1.86
N ASP A 268 14.16 -7.23 -2.39
CA ASP A 268 13.91 -7.37 -3.83
C ASP A 268 13.22 -6.16 -4.46
N ARG A 269 12.86 -5.15 -3.64
CA ARG A 269 12.10 -3.95 -4.03
C ARG A 269 10.77 -4.29 -4.69
N LEU A 270 10.10 -5.29 -4.13
CA LEU A 270 8.76 -5.74 -4.51
C LEU A 270 7.73 -5.05 -3.62
N TYR A 271 6.69 -4.51 -4.23
CA TYR A 271 5.65 -3.77 -3.55
C TYR A 271 4.28 -4.28 -4.00
N ALA A 272 3.29 -4.10 -3.13
CA ALA A 272 1.89 -4.29 -3.45
C ALA A 272 1.29 -2.94 -3.85
N MET A 273 0.77 -2.85 -5.07
CA MET A 273 0.01 -1.70 -5.55
C MET A 273 -1.47 -2.04 -5.51
N LYS A 274 -2.21 -1.48 -4.56
CA LYS A 274 -3.65 -1.65 -4.42
C LYS A 274 -4.37 -0.53 -5.18
N LYS A 275 -5.09 -0.90 -6.23
CA LYS A 275 -6.02 -0.04 -6.97
C LYS A 275 -7.41 -0.19 -6.37
N LEU A 276 -8.04 0.91 -5.97
CA LEU A 276 -9.43 0.87 -5.53
C LEU A 276 -10.35 0.76 -6.74
N LYS A 277 -11.25 -0.24 -6.75
CA LYS A 277 -12.28 -0.38 -7.78
C LYS A 277 -13.43 0.56 -7.45
N ARG A 278 -14.02 1.18 -8.47
CA ARG A 278 -15.25 1.96 -8.34
C ARG A 278 -16.35 1.22 -9.08
N HIS A 279 -17.53 1.07 -8.48
CA HIS A 279 -18.68 0.59 -9.23
C HIS A 279 -19.19 1.72 -10.15
N PRO A 280 -19.55 1.48 -11.42
CA PRO A 280 -19.95 2.55 -12.36
C PRO A 280 -21.12 3.42 -11.87
N LYS A 281 -21.96 2.88 -10.96
CA LYS A 281 -23.09 3.58 -10.35
C LYS A 281 -22.73 4.37 -9.08
N ASP A 282 -21.53 4.22 -8.55
CA ASP A 282 -21.10 4.89 -7.34
C ASP A 282 -20.77 6.37 -7.61
N ASP A 283 -21.17 7.23 -6.68
CA ASP A 283 -20.80 8.64 -6.63
C ASP A 283 -19.26 8.80 -6.55
N PRO A 284 -18.61 9.66 -7.36
CA PRO A 284 -17.20 10.00 -7.20
C PRO A 284 -16.79 10.36 -5.77
N LEU A 285 -17.68 11.02 -4.99
CA LEU A 285 -17.43 11.34 -3.58
C LEU A 285 -17.31 10.09 -2.71
N LYS A 286 -18.08 9.03 -2.99
CA LYS A 286 -17.98 7.75 -2.28
C LYS A 286 -16.61 7.12 -2.51
N HIS A 287 -16.12 7.13 -3.74
CA HIS A 287 -14.82 6.57 -4.08
C HIS A 287 -13.65 7.34 -3.41
N ARG A 288 -13.73 8.68 -3.41
CA ARG A 288 -12.77 9.52 -2.69
C ARG A 288 -12.84 9.30 -1.17
N MET A 289 -14.04 9.05 -0.63
CA MET A 289 -14.22 8.75 0.79
C MET A 289 -13.64 7.39 1.18
N GLU A 290 -13.83 6.34 0.37
CA GLU A 290 -13.20 5.03 0.55
C GLU A 290 -11.67 5.15 0.59
N PHE A 291 -11.11 5.91 -0.35
CA PHE A 291 -9.68 6.20 -0.37
C PHE A 291 -9.22 6.99 0.86
N ASP A 292 -9.92 8.05 1.24
CA ASP A 292 -9.57 8.87 2.41
C ASP A 292 -9.59 8.03 3.69
N MET A 293 -10.52 7.08 3.83
CA MET A 293 -10.61 6.20 4.99
C MET A 293 -9.42 5.23 5.09
N GLU A 294 -8.95 4.68 3.97
CA GLU A 294 -7.74 3.83 3.93
C GLU A 294 -6.49 4.61 4.34
N VAL A 295 -6.31 5.81 3.78
CA VAL A 295 -5.20 6.70 4.12
C VAL A 295 -5.27 7.11 5.59
N LEU A 296 -6.47 7.47 6.06
CA LEU A 296 -6.70 7.89 7.44
C LEU A 296 -6.38 6.80 8.45
N ALA A 297 -6.89 5.60 8.22
CA ALA A 297 -6.65 4.45 9.08
C ALA A 297 -5.15 4.19 9.20
N SER A 298 -4.41 4.26 8.08
CA SER A 298 -2.97 4.02 8.03
C SER A 298 -2.14 5.12 8.72
N ILE A 299 -2.47 6.40 8.51
CA ILE A 299 -1.75 7.53 9.13
C ILE A 299 -1.95 7.51 10.65
N TYR A 300 -3.19 7.35 11.12
CA TYR A 300 -3.47 7.36 12.55
C TYR A 300 -2.78 6.23 13.31
N THR A 301 -2.68 5.05 12.70
CA THR A 301 -1.98 3.93 13.31
C THR A 301 -0.48 4.20 13.46
N ASN A 302 0.14 4.90 12.50
CA ASN A 302 1.55 5.31 12.58
C ASN A 302 1.78 6.36 13.68
N ASP A 303 0.96 7.41 13.76
CA ASP A 303 1.12 8.47 14.78
C ASP A 303 1.01 7.94 16.23
N ARG A 304 0.13 6.95 16.46
CA ARG A 304 -0.06 6.33 17.79
C ARG A 304 1.02 5.35 18.17
N ALA A 305 1.55 4.68 17.16
CA ALA A 305 2.74 3.90 17.31
C ALA A 305 3.86 4.76 17.92
N ASP A 306 3.95 6.06 17.58
CA ASP A 306 4.98 7.03 18.00
C ASP A 306 4.84 7.69 19.38
N THR A 307 3.66 7.71 19.99
CA THR A 307 3.43 8.46 21.25
C THR A 307 2.96 7.55 22.40
N GLU A 308 3.58 7.69 23.58
CA GLU A 308 3.34 7.03 24.90
C GLU A 308 3.23 5.48 24.97
N ASN A 309 2.76 4.80 23.91
CA ASN A 309 2.56 3.36 23.85
C ASN A 309 3.80 2.58 23.36
N ALA A 310 4.74 3.21 22.65
CA ALA A 310 5.98 2.55 22.22
C ALA A 310 6.80 1.96 23.39
N LEU A 311 6.81 2.66 24.53
CA LEU A 311 7.49 2.24 25.77
C LEU A 311 6.71 1.16 26.55
N ARG A 312 5.39 1.06 26.38
CA ARG A 312 4.52 0.11 27.11
C ARG A 312 4.20 -1.17 26.32
N PHE A 313 4.23 -1.13 24.99
CA PHE A 313 3.64 -2.19 24.15
C PHE A 313 4.62 -2.88 23.18
N GLY A 314 5.91 -2.52 23.18
CA GLY A 314 6.90 -3.13 22.27
C GLY A 314 6.68 -2.76 20.80
N ASP A 315 7.28 -3.51 19.88
CA ASP A 315 7.29 -3.20 18.45
C ASP A 315 6.02 -3.67 17.71
N PHE A 316 4.83 -3.41 18.28
CA PHE A 316 3.54 -3.80 17.66
C PHE A 316 3.27 -3.05 16.35
N ARG A 317 3.98 -1.94 16.09
CA ARG A 317 3.92 -1.18 14.82
C ARG A 317 4.21 -2.07 13.61
N LYS A 318 5.11 -3.04 13.80
CA LYS A 318 5.45 -4.03 12.78
C LYS A 318 4.29 -4.95 12.42
N HIS A 319 3.24 -5.01 13.24
CA HIS A 319 2.06 -5.84 13.02
C HIS A 319 0.90 -5.07 12.37
N LEU A 320 1.14 -3.85 11.88
CA LEU A 320 0.23 -3.10 11.00
C LEU A 320 0.95 -2.82 9.68
N ILE A 321 0.29 -3.06 8.55
CA ILE A 321 0.92 -2.83 7.24
C ILE A 321 1.14 -1.32 7.03
N PRO A 322 2.39 -0.86 6.82
CA PRO A 322 2.64 0.57 6.59
C PRO A 322 2.18 0.97 5.19
N LEU A 323 1.36 2.02 5.11
CA LEU A 323 1.11 2.71 3.84
C LEU A 323 2.35 3.54 3.48
N LEU A 324 2.99 3.19 2.36
CA LEU A 324 4.25 3.81 1.94
C LEU A 324 4.03 5.10 1.15
N ALA A 325 3.02 5.12 0.29
CA ALA A 325 2.62 6.28 -0.50
C ALA A 325 1.20 6.07 -1.03
N SER A 326 0.52 7.15 -1.39
CA SER A 326 -0.74 7.07 -2.13
C SER A 326 -0.71 7.92 -3.39
N PHE A 327 -1.49 7.54 -4.39
CA PHE A 327 -1.52 8.19 -5.70
C PHE A 327 -2.96 8.50 -6.10
N GLU A 328 -3.17 9.70 -6.62
CA GLU A 328 -4.37 10.12 -7.34
C GLU A 328 -3.98 10.35 -8.80
N ILE A 329 -4.52 9.55 -9.72
CA ILE A 329 -4.32 9.73 -11.16
C ILE A 329 -5.60 10.34 -11.73
N ARG A 330 -5.53 11.63 -12.07
CA ARG A 330 -6.63 12.40 -12.65
C ARG A 330 -6.79 12.08 -14.13
N ASN A 331 -8.01 11.81 -14.56
CA ASN A 331 -8.34 11.76 -15.98
C ASN A 331 -8.70 13.19 -16.44
N PRO A 332 -7.98 13.81 -17.39
CA PRO A 332 -8.28 15.17 -17.85
C PRO A 332 -9.61 15.29 -18.62
N ASP A 333 -10.13 14.18 -19.15
CA ASP A 333 -11.37 14.14 -19.93
C ASP A 333 -12.61 13.85 -19.06
N SER A 334 -12.44 13.74 -17.74
CA SER A 334 -13.53 13.52 -16.78
C SER A 334 -13.23 14.16 -15.43
N GLU A 335 -14.22 14.32 -14.55
CA GLU A 335 -13.94 14.71 -13.15
C GLU A 335 -13.41 13.53 -12.30
N GLU A 336 -13.12 12.39 -12.93
CA GLU A 336 -12.79 11.15 -12.25
C GLU A 336 -11.29 11.01 -11.99
N SER A 337 -10.98 10.45 -10.82
CA SER A 337 -9.62 10.07 -10.44
C SER A 337 -9.56 8.59 -10.08
N THR A 338 -8.47 7.95 -10.45
CA THR A 338 -8.15 6.59 -10.00
C THR A 338 -7.19 6.66 -8.81
N TYR A 339 -7.52 5.97 -7.73
CA TYR A 339 -6.71 5.97 -6.52
C TYR A 339 -5.90 4.68 -6.36
N TYR A 340 -4.65 4.86 -5.93
CA TYR A 340 -3.74 3.76 -5.64
C TYR A 340 -3.08 3.94 -4.27
N LEU A 341 -2.83 2.81 -3.61
CA LEU A 341 -2.13 2.70 -2.33
C LEU A 341 -0.94 1.76 -2.49
N LEU A 342 0.23 2.18 -2.00
CA LEU A 342 1.48 1.43 -2.10
C LEU A 342 1.88 0.87 -0.74
N PHE A 343 2.11 -0.44 -0.69
CA PHE A 343 2.53 -1.18 0.49
C PHE A 343 3.75 -2.06 0.17
N ASP A 344 4.44 -2.55 1.19
CA ASP A 344 5.41 -3.64 0.99
C ASP A 344 4.70 -4.91 0.51
N TRP A 345 5.37 -5.69 -0.34
CA TRP A 345 4.88 -6.99 -0.76
C TRP A 345 5.12 -8.03 0.34
N ALA A 346 4.06 -8.74 0.74
CA ALA A 346 4.15 -9.84 1.70
C ALA A 346 4.49 -11.16 1.02
N ASP A 347 5.14 -12.09 1.73
CA ASP A 347 5.42 -13.44 1.23
C ASP A 347 4.14 -14.28 1.05
N GLY A 348 3.05 -13.90 1.72
CA GLY A 348 1.72 -14.48 1.58
C GLY A 348 0.76 -13.96 2.64
N ASN A 349 -0.39 -14.62 2.80
CA ASN A 349 -1.30 -14.39 3.92
C ASN A 349 -1.20 -15.52 4.97
N LEU A 350 -2.07 -15.53 5.98
CA LEU A 350 -2.01 -16.52 7.07
C LEU A 350 -2.23 -17.96 6.60
N LYS A 351 -3.02 -18.17 5.54
CA LYS A 351 -3.19 -19.51 4.95
C LYS A 351 -1.89 -19.97 4.29
N ASP A 352 -1.18 -19.07 3.62
CA ASP A 352 0.13 -19.37 3.03
C ASP A 352 1.19 -19.60 4.10
N PHE A 353 1.14 -18.85 5.21
CA PHE A 353 1.96 -19.11 6.39
C PHE A 353 1.75 -20.53 6.92
N TRP A 354 0.49 -20.96 7.07
CA TRP A 354 0.17 -22.32 7.52
C TRP A 354 0.75 -23.38 6.59
N ARG A 355 0.58 -23.23 5.27
CA ARG A 355 1.15 -24.14 4.26
C ARG A 355 2.68 -24.17 4.30
N ALA A 356 3.32 -23.00 4.42
CA ALA A 356 4.76 -22.88 4.41
C ALA A 356 5.45 -23.39 5.69
N ASN A 357 4.72 -23.55 6.79
CA ASN A 357 5.28 -23.86 8.11
C ASN A 357 4.80 -25.20 8.69
N GLN A 358 4.62 -26.25 7.87
CA GLN A 358 4.21 -27.59 8.35
C GLN A 358 5.12 -28.15 9.46
N ALA A 359 6.41 -27.80 9.45
CA ALA A 359 7.37 -28.22 10.49
C ALA A 359 7.08 -27.64 11.88
N MET A 360 6.21 -26.63 12.02
CA MET A 360 5.78 -26.09 13.31
C MET A 360 4.65 -26.88 13.96
N VAL A 361 3.93 -27.72 13.20
CA VAL A 361 2.76 -28.44 13.69
C VAL A 361 3.18 -29.41 14.80
N GLY A 362 2.56 -29.28 15.98
CA GLY A 362 2.87 -30.04 17.18
C GLY A 362 4.19 -29.68 17.87
N ASP A 363 4.98 -28.75 17.33
CA ASP A 363 6.27 -28.35 17.93
C ASP A 363 6.07 -27.25 18.99
N ASN A 364 5.83 -27.69 20.22
CA ASN A 364 5.67 -26.81 21.38
C ASN A 364 6.86 -25.87 21.64
N THR A 365 8.05 -26.12 21.08
CA THR A 365 9.17 -25.16 21.17
C THR A 365 8.91 -23.87 20.38
N LYS A 366 7.98 -23.90 19.42
CA LYS A 366 7.59 -22.76 18.59
C LYS A 366 6.44 -21.95 19.18
N LEU A 367 5.75 -22.45 20.20
CA LEU A 367 4.61 -21.76 20.82
C LEU A 367 4.95 -20.39 21.41
N HIS A 368 6.19 -20.18 21.84
CA HIS A 368 6.61 -18.85 22.29
C HIS A 368 6.45 -17.80 21.19
N TRP A 369 6.78 -18.17 19.94
CA TRP A 369 6.58 -17.29 18.80
C TRP A 369 5.09 -17.04 18.56
N THR A 370 4.26 -18.08 18.56
CA THR A 370 2.79 -17.94 18.41
C THR A 370 2.18 -17.05 19.49
N ALA A 371 2.55 -17.26 20.76
CA ALA A 371 2.06 -16.46 21.87
C ALA A 371 2.44 -14.99 21.74
N LYS A 372 3.68 -14.73 21.29
CA LYS A 372 4.15 -13.39 21.00
C LYS A 372 3.42 -12.76 19.82
N GLN A 373 3.16 -13.50 18.73
CA GLN A 373 2.37 -12.98 17.60
C GLN A 373 0.95 -12.61 18.06
N PHE A 374 0.27 -13.47 18.83
CA PHE A 374 -1.08 -13.20 19.30
C PHE A 374 -1.14 -11.93 20.16
N SER A 375 -0.22 -11.77 21.12
CA SER A 375 -0.19 -10.57 21.96
C SER A 375 0.08 -9.31 21.13
N GLN A 376 1.00 -9.37 20.17
CA GLN A 376 1.34 -8.22 19.32
C GLN A 376 0.22 -7.86 18.32
N LEU A 377 -0.48 -8.84 17.75
CA LEU A 377 -1.64 -8.61 16.88
C LEU A 377 -2.80 -7.95 17.65
N ILE A 378 -3.05 -8.35 18.90
CA ILE A 378 -4.06 -7.68 19.73
C ILE A 378 -3.62 -6.27 20.10
N GLY A 379 -2.34 -6.04 20.40
CA GLY A 379 -1.81 -4.69 20.63
C GLY A 379 -1.96 -3.77 19.41
N ALA A 380 -1.72 -4.31 18.22
CA ALA A 380 -1.98 -3.61 16.96
C ALA A 380 -3.47 -3.31 16.76
N LEU A 381 -4.36 -4.27 17.05
CA LEU A 381 -5.81 -4.08 16.97
C LEU A 381 -6.32 -3.06 18.00
N GLU A 382 -5.76 -3.03 19.20
CA GLU A 382 -6.07 -2.03 20.23
C GLU A 382 -5.78 -0.60 19.73
N CYS A 383 -4.70 -0.41 18.95
CA CYS A 383 -4.38 0.89 18.36
C CYS A 383 -5.45 1.35 17.36
N ILE A 384 -6.00 0.40 16.59
CA ILE A 384 -7.15 0.63 15.71
C ILE A 384 -8.40 0.93 16.54
N HIS A 385 -8.61 0.27 17.67
CA HIS A 385 -9.82 0.42 18.50
C HIS A 385 -9.91 1.74 19.26
N ASN A 386 -8.77 2.27 19.71
CA ASN A 386 -8.72 3.51 20.50
C ASN A 386 -8.99 4.79 19.68
N ASP A 387 -9.40 4.69 18.41
CA ASP A 387 -9.74 5.79 17.47
C ASP A 387 -10.87 6.72 17.97
N ARG A 388 -11.63 6.30 18.99
CA ARG A 388 -12.85 6.98 19.43
C ARG A 388 -12.64 8.30 20.19
N ASP A 389 -11.60 8.48 20.99
CA ASP A 389 -11.57 9.59 21.95
C ASP A 389 -11.09 10.94 21.39
N ARG A 390 -10.38 10.96 20.25
CA ARG A 390 -9.91 12.22 19.60
C ARG A 390 -10.71 12.67 18.38
N LEU A 391 -11.46 11.76 17.73
CA LEU A 391 -12.29 12.07 16.55
C LEU A 391 -13.70 12.58 16.90
N ARG A 392 -14.02 12.78 18.20
CA ARG A 392 -15.30 13.34 18.66
C ARG A 392 -15.56 14.77 18.19
N SER A 393 -14.58 15.47 17.63
CA SER A 393 -14.79 16.77 17.01
C SER A 393 -15.17 16.62 15.53
N GLU A 394 -16.44 16.92 15.24
CA GLU A 394 -16.94 17.49 13.96
C GLU A 394 -17.20 16.57 12.76
N ARG A 395 -16.97 15.25 12.82
CA ARG A 395 -17.37 14.35 11.71
C ARG A 395 -18.67 13.60 12.00
N THR A 396 -19.62 13.69 11.07
CA THR A 396 -20.98 13.10 11.11
C THR A 396 -21.03 11.57 11.09
N TRP A 397 -19.88 10.91 11.12
CA TRP A 397 -19.66 9.51 10.74
C TRP A 397 -19.14 8.64 11.91
N SER A 398 -19.45 9.01 13.15
CA SER A 398 -18.90 8.49 14.41
C SER A 398 -18.99 6.96 14.62
N ASN A 399 -19.85 6.25 13.87
CA ASN A 399 -20.01 4.78 13.96
C ASN A 399 -19.05 3.97 13.06
N LEU A 400 -18.33 4.61 12.13
CA LEU A 400 -17.40 3.95 11.20
C LEU A 400 -15.94 3.91 11.72
N TYR A 401 -15.66 4.57 12.84
CA TYR A 401 -14.32 4.73 13.41
C TYR A 401 -14.09 3.80 14.60
N GLY A 402 -12.84 3.33 14.75
CA GLY A 402 -12.45 2.48 15.87
C GLY A 402 -12.61 0.97 15.66
N ARG A 403 -12.80 0.48 14.44
CA ARG A 403 -12.80 -0.97 14.14
C ARG A 403 -12.06 -1.25 12.84
N HIS A 404 -11.51 -2.45 12.71
CA HIS A 404 -10.99 -2.99 11.45
C HIS A 404 -12.16 -3.36 10.51
N GLY A 405 -13.07 -4.20 10.99
CA GLY A 405 -14.32 -4.53 10.33
C GLY A 405 -14.30 -5.63 9.28
N ASP A 406 -13.12 -6.13 8.92
CA ASP A 406 -12.94 -7.28 8.02
C ASP A 406 -11.78 -8.18 8.49
N ILE A 407 -11.83 -8.66 9.74
CA ILE A 407 -10.80 -9.56 10.28
C ILE A 407 -11.06 -10.98 9.76
N LYS A 408 -10.09 -11.52 9.00
CA LYS A 408 -10.10 -12.86 8.41
C LYS A 408 -8.67 -13.28 8.03
N PRO A 409 -8.36 -14.58 7.84
CA PRO A 409 -7.00 -15.04 7.58
C PRO A 409 -6.31 -14.39 6.37
N SER A 410 -7.05 -14.05 5.31
CA SER A 410 -6.47 -13.38 4.13
C SER A 410 -5.94 -11.97 4.43
N ASN A 411 -6.42 -11.34 5.50
CA ASN A 411 -6.02 -9.98 5.91
C ASN A 411 -4.89 -9.99 6.96
N PHE A 412 -4.35 -11.17 7.31
CA PHE A 412 -3.11 -11.29 8.06
C PHE A 412 -1.98 -11.64 7.09
N LEU A 413 -1.17 -10.65 6.76
CA LEU A 413 -0.02 -10.77 5.87
C LEU A 413 1.15 -11.41 6.60
N PHE A 414 1.90 -12.25 5.89
CA PHE A 414 3.07 -12.96 6.38
C PHE A 414 4.33 -12.43 5.71
N PHE A 415 5.33 -12.07 6.53
CA PHE A 415 6.65 -11.63 6.09
C PHE A 415 7.75 -12.54 6.67
N ARG A 416 8.75 -12.85 5.84
CA ARG A 416 9.96 -13.57 6.19
C ARG A 416 11.17 -12.66 6.06
N HIS A 417 11.92 -12.51 7.14
CA HIS A 417 13.17 -11.78 7.19
C HIS A 417 14.37 -12.67 6.78
N PRO A 418 15.51 -12.09 6.35
CA PRO A 418 16.69 -12.85 5.91
C PRO A 418 17.34 -13.61 7.06
N ASP A 419 17.13 -13.15 8.30
CA ASP A 419 17.59 -13.81 9.51
C ASP A 419 16.67 -14.99 9.91
N GLY A 420 15.71 -15.36 9.06
CA GLY A 420 14.76 -16.45 9.26
C GLY A 420 13.58 -16.10 10.18
N LYS A 421 13.52 -14.87 10.71
CA LYS A 421 12.36 -14.46 11.52
C LYS A 421 11.12 -14.30 10.64
N GLN A 422 9.98 -14.68 11.22
CA GLN A 422 8.68 -14.61 10.59
C GLN A 422 7.79 -13.65 11.37
N LEU A 423 6.92 -12.92 10.67
CA LEU A 423 6.08 -11.88 11.23
C LEU A 423 4.70 -11.89 10.59
N LEU A 424 3.65 -11.79 11.41
CA LEU A 424 2.26 -11.63 10.97
C LEU A 424 1.81 -10.19 11.15
N VAL A 425 1.16 -9.64 10.14
CA VAL A 425 0.84 -8.21 10.03
C VAL A 425 -0.61 -8.04 9.59
N ILE A 426 -1.38 -7.22 10.29
CA ILE A 426 -2.76 -6.89 9.91
C ILE A 426 -2.71 -5.96 8.69
N GLY A 427 -3.39 -6.35 7.62
CA GLY A 427 -3.60 -5.57 6.40
C GLY A 427 -5.06 -5.24 6.14
N ASP A 428 -5.30 -4.39 5.13
CA ASP A 428 -6.64 -3.99 4.64
C ASP A 428 -7.51 -3.23 5.68
N LEU A 429 -7.04 -2.03 6.08
CA LEU A 429 -7.58 -1.29 7.23
C LEU A 429 -8.84 -0.44 6.95
N GLY A 430 -9.19 -0.16 5.70
CA GLY A 430 -10.17 0.88 5.33
C GLY A 430 -11.49 0.40 4.73
N LEU A 431 -11.52 -0.66 3.92
CA LEU A 431 -12.76 -1.09 3.22
C LEU A 431 -13.73 -1.84 4.16
N GLY A 432 -13.20 -2.65 5.08
CA GLY A 432 -13.96 -3.38 6.12
C GLY A 432 -15.00 -2.54 6.90
N ARG A 433 -14.72 -1.24 7.03
CA ARG A 433 -15.52 -0.28 7.81
C ARG A 433 -16.83 0.10 7.13
N LEU A 434 -16.90 0.11 5.80
CA LEU A 434 -18.02 0.63 5.01
C LEU A 434 -19.10 -0.42 4.69
N HIS A 435 -18.86 -1.70 4.98
CA HIS A 435 -19.71 -2.82 4.56
C HIS A 435 -21.06 -2.99 5.29
N ARG A 436 -21.51 -2.01 6.10
CA ARG A 436 -22.82 -2.13 6.77
C ARG A 436 -23.99 -2.07 5.78
N ASP A 437 -23.87 -1.26 4.72
CA ASP A 437 -24.97 -0.99 3.78
C ASP A 437 -24.94 -1.86 2.51
N ILE A 438 -23.73 -2.29 2.08
CA ILE A 438 -23.55 -3.14 0.89
C ILE A 438 -24.06 -4.57 1.15
N SER A 439 -23.78 -5.14 2.33
CA SER A 439 -24.27 -6.48 2.69
C SER A 439 -25.79 -6.56 2.81
N ARG A 440 -26.49 -5.42 2.95
CA ARG A 440 -27.95 -5.37 3.09
C ARG A 440 -28.69 -5.22 1.76
N SER A 441 -28.05 -4.80 0.66
CA SER A 441 -28.79 -4.26 -0.48
C SER A 441 -28.43 -4.76 -1.88
N GLN A 442 -27.27 -5.36 -2.17
CA GLN A 442 -26.89 -5.61 -3.59
C GLN A 442 -26.08 -6.88 -3.94
N GLN A 443 -26.07 -7.93 -3.11
CA GLN A 443 -25.46 -9.21 -3.52
C GLN A 443 -26.54 -10.28 -3.73
N ASN A 444 -26.44 -11.04 -4.82
CA ASN A 444 -27.26 -12.23 -5.03
C ASN A 444 -27.05 -13.19 -3.84
N PRO A 445 -28.11 -13.81 -3.31
CA PRO A 445 -27.99 -14.76 -2.19
C PRO A 445 -27.05 -15.94 -2.48
N SER A 446 -26.89 -16.33 -3.75
CA SER A 446 -25.96 -17.35 -4.22
C SER A 446 -24.49 -16.90 -4.26
N ASP A 447 -24.26 -15.58 -4.22
CA ASP A 447 -22.94 -14.95 -4.28
C ASP A 447 -22.47 -14.47 -2.90
N ILE A 448 -23.19 -14.78 -1.81
CA ILE A 448 -22.74 -14.51 -0.43
C ILE A 448 -21.50 -15.40 -0.21
N PRO A 449 -20.27 -14.86 -0.31
CA PRO A 449 -19.09 -15.72 -0.30
C PRO A 449 -18.83 -16.20 1.13
N MET A 450 -17.88 -17.14 1.27
CA MET A 450 -17.17 -17.46 2.52
C MET A 450 -16.60 -16.22 3.27
N THR A 451 -16.75 -14.99 2.75
CA THR A 451 -16.37 -13.73 3.41
C THR A 451 -17.18 -13.39 4.65
N ALA A 452 -18.29 -14.09 4.92
CA ALA A 452 -19.07 -13.91 6.14
C ALA A 452 -18.62 -14.81 7.31
N THR A 453 -17.76 -15.81 7.09
CA THR A 453 -17.42 -16.85 8.08
C THR A 453 -16.97 -16.29 9.44
N TYR A 454 -16.16 -15.23 9.42
CA TYR A 454 -15.55 -14.64 10.61
C TYR A 454 -16.40 -13.51 11.22
N ARG A 455 -17.60 -13.24 10.71
CA ARG A 455 -18.44 -12.14 11.19
C ARG A 455 -18.91 -12.38 12.63
N ALA A 456 -19.09 -11.29 13.37
CA ALA A 456 -19.62 -11.34 14.73
C ALA A 456 -21.16 -11.45 14.75
N PRO A 457 -21.77 -11.97 15.82
CA PRO A 457 -23.22 -12.16 15.89
C PRO A 457 -24.07 -10.91 15.69
N GLU A 458 -23.57 -9.75 16.14
CA GLU A 458 -24.25 -8.46 16.00
C GLU A 458 -24.51 -8.01 14.55
N PHE A 459 -23.95 -8.70 13.54
CA PHE A 459 -24.31 -8.49 12.14
C PHE A 459 -25.68 -9.08 11.75
N ASP A 460 -26.13 -10.12 12.46
CA ASP A 460 -27.37 -10.84 12.14
C ASP A 460 -28.49 -10.67 13.18
N ILE A 461 -28.13 -10.19 14.37
CA ILE A 461 -29.05 -9.81 15.45
C ILE A 461 -29.83 -8.54 15.06
N GLU A 462 -31.14 -8.55 15.32
CA GLU A 462 -32.00 -7.38 15.16
C GLU A 462 -31.54 -6.24 16.07
N ASP A 463 -31.42 -5.03 15.53
CA ASP A 463 -30.84 -3.86 16.21
C ASP A 463 -29.40 -4.03 16.74
N GLY A 464 -28.66 -5.03 16.22
CA GLY A 464 -27.26 -5.27 16.54
C GLY A 464 -26.38 -4.04 16.28
N LYS A 465 -25.61 -3.66 17.31
CA LYS A 465 -24.68 -2.52 17.26
C LYS A 465 -23.26 -3.01 17.04
N LEU A 466 -22.71 -2.70 15.87
CA LEU A 466 -21.31 -2.95 15.57
C LEU A 466 -20.41 -2.10 16.47
N SER A 467 -19.34 -2.71 16.97
CA SER A 467 -18.40 -2.06 17.88
C SER A 467 -16.98 -2.58 17.63
N PRO A 468 -15.95 -1.99 18.25
CA PRO A 468 -14.60 -2.57 18.21
C PRO A 468 -14.57 -4.04 18.70
N ARG A 469 -15.49 -4.41 19.60
CA ARG A 469 -15.60 -5.79 20.09
C ARG A 469 -16.07 -6.78 19.02
N SER A 470 -16.64 -6.33 17.90
CA SER A 470 -16.92 -7.17 16.74
C SER A 470 -15.63 -7.80 16.19
N ASP A 471 -14.54 -7.01 16.12
CA ASP A 471 -13.25 -7.52 15.65
C ASP A 471 -12.65 -8.56 16.61
N ILE A 472 -12.96 -8.48 17.92
CA ILE A 472 -12.48 -9.47 18.92
C ILE A 472 -13.10 -10.85 18.66
N TYR A 473 -14.38 -10.89 18.29
CA TYR A 473 -15.04 -12.14 17.92
C TYR A 473 -14.40 -12.75 16.66
N SER A 474 -14.20 -11.93 15.63
CA SER A 474 -13.53 -12.35 14.39
C SER A 474 -12.09 -12.82 14.65
N MET A 475 -11.36 -12.13 15.54
CA MET A 475 -10.01 -12.53 15.94
C MET A 475 -9.99 -13.86 16.69
N ALA A 476 -11.00 -14.15 17.53
CA ALA A 476 -11.14 -15.46 18.17
C ALA A 476 -11.30 -16.59 17.15
N CYS A 477 -12.10 -16.35 16.10
CA CYS A 477 -12.28 -17.30 15.01
C CYS A 477 -10.93 -17.61 14.33
N VAL A 478 -10.14 -16.57 14.01
CA VAL A 478 -8.81 -16.70 13.40
C VAL A 478 -7.81 -17.39 14.34
N PHE A 479 -7.79 -17.03 15.62
CA PHE A 479 -6.91 -17.68 16.61
C PHE A 479 -7.26 -19.15 16.82
N LEU A 480 -8.55 -19.51 16.82
CA LEU A 480 -9.00 -20.89 16.94
C LEU A 480 -8.57 -21.73 15.73
N GLU A 481 -8.69 -21.19 14.51
CA GLU A 481 -8.16 -21.85 13.30
C GLU A 481 -6.63 -21.97 13.34
N HIS A 482 -5.92 -20.95 13.83
CA HIS A 482 -4.46 -21.02 13.98
C HIS A 482 -4.03 -22.08 15.02
N ILE A 483 -4.74 -22.20 16.14
CA ILE A 483 -4.48 -23.26 17.13
C ILE A 483 -4.81 -24.64 16.56
N THR A 484 -5.90 -24.74 15.80
CA THR A 484 -6.27 -25.97 15.07
C THR A 484 -5.13 -26.39 14.14
N TRP A 485 -4.64 -25.47 13.31
CA TRP A 485 -3.48 -25.71 12.45
C TRP A 485 -2.24 -26.10 13.25
N PHE A 486 -1.94 -25.38 14.33
CA PHE A 486 -0.75 -25.65 15.13
C PHE A 486 -0.77 -27.05 15.74
N LEU A 487 -1.93 -27.54 16.20
CA LEU A 487 -2.04 -28.86 16.82
C LEU A 487 -2.21 -30.01 15.81
N LEU A 488 -2.96 -29.78 14.73
CA LEU A 488 -3.48 -30.85 13.86
C LEU A 488 -3.16 -30.67 12.37
N GLY A 489 -2.54 -29.55 11.98
CA GLY A 489 -2.16 -29.25 10.60
C GLY A 489 -3.27 -28.62 9.75
N VAL A 490 -2.94 -28.34 8.48
CA VAL A 490 -3.81 -27.57 7.56
C VAL A 490 -5.13 -28.29 7.26
N ALA A 491 -5.08 -29.62 7.06
CA ALA A 491 -6.29 -30.40 6.76
C ALA A 491 -7.34 -30.31 7.89
N ALA A 492 -6.91 -30.16 9.15
CA ALA A 492 -7.82 -30.02 10.28
C ALA A 492 -8.54 -28.66 10.28
N VAL A 493 -7.95 -27.60 9.71
CA VAL A 493 -8.63 -26.31 9.55
C VAL A 493 -9.80 -26.44 8.56
N GLU A 494 -9.60 -27.19 7.48
CA GLU A 494 -10.67 -27.48 6.51
C GLU A 494 -11.75 -28.38 7.12
N GLN A 495 -11.36 -29.41 7.86
CA GLN A 495 -12.30 -30.25 8.61
C GLN A 495 -13.11 -29.45 9.62
N PHE A 496 -12.49 -28.46 10.28
CA PHE A 496 -13.19 -27.58 11.20
C PHE A 496 -14.21 -26.68 10.49
N ALA A 497 -13.88 -26.16 9.31
CA ALA A 497 -14.83 -25.42 8.49
C ALA A 497 -16.03 -26.32 8.09
N ILE A 498 -15.75 -27.55 7.65
CA ILE A 498 -16.79 -28.56 7.33
C ILE A 498 -17.64 -28.89 8.55
N ALA A 499 -17.03 -29.12 9.71
CA ALA A 499 -17.76 -29.43 10.94
C ALA A 499 -18.71 -28.30 11.37
N ARG A 500 -18.40 -27.05 11.02
CA ARG A 500 -19.27 -25.89 11.29
C ARG A 500 -20.37 -25.69 10.25
N LEU A 501 -20.33 -26.35 9.09
CA LEU A 501 -21.36 -26.19 8.05
C LEU A 501 -22.71 -26.69 8.56
N THR A 502 -23.61 -25.76 8.86
CA THR A 502 -24.98 -26.05 9.29
C THR A 502 -25.93 -25.09 8.59
N LYS A 503 -27.19 -25.50 8.36
CA LYS A 503 -28.21 -24.61 7.79
C LYS A 503 -28.45 -23.38 8.66
N GLU A 504 -28.34 -22.18 8.08
CA GLU A 504 -28.66 -20.93 8.77
C GLU A 504 -30.18 -20.74 8.89
N THR A 505 -30.64 -20.35 10.08
CA THR A 505 -32.05 -20.03 10.35
C THR A 505 -32.59 -18.88 9.51
N ARG A 506 -31.71 -17.94 9.08
CA ARG A 506 -32.11 -16.69 8.40
C ARG A 506 -32.37 -16.88 6.90
N TRP A 507 -31.55 -17.67 6.23
CA TRP A 507 -31.53 -17.74 4.77
C TRP A 507 -31.69 -19.16 4.22
N GLY A 508 -31.68 -20.18 5.08
CA GLY A 508 -31.88 -21.58 4.69
C GLY A 508 -30.70 -22.25 3.99
N PHE A 509 -29.62 -21.52 3.69
CA PHE A 509 -28.38 -22.10 3.15
C PHE A 509 -27.44 -22.58 4.25
N GLU A 510 -26.56 -23.53 3.92
CA GLU A 510 -25.50 -23.99 4.81
C GLU A 510 -24.37 -22.98 4.89
N SER A 511 -23.93 -22.70 6.12
CA SER A 511 -22.89 -21.71 6.39
C SER A 511 -21.99 -22.20 7.50
N ASP A 512 -20.70 -21.92 7.39
CA ASP A 512 -19.68 -22.32 8.34
C ASP A 512 -19.46 -21.28 9.45
N ILE A 513 -20.26 -20.21 9.55
CA ILE A 513 -20.14 -19.21 10.62
C ILE A 513 -20.09 -19.83 12.04
N PHE A 514 -19.47 -19.16 13.00
CA PHE A 514 -19.19 -19.73 14.33
C PHE A 514 -20.39 -19.75 15.30
N PHE A 515 -21.51 -19.12 14.95
CA PHE A 515 -22.69 -19.00 15.80
C PHE A 515 -23.98 -19.37 15.06
N THR A 516 -25.05 -19.52 15.82
CA THR A 516 -26.43 -19.54 15.33
C THR A 516 -27.21 -18.42 15.98
N VAL A 517 -28.22 -17.93 15.28
CA VAL A 517 -29.15 -16.90 15.77
C VAL A 517 -30.45 -17.57 16.19
N THR A 518 -31.01 -17.12 17.31
CA THR A 518 -32.32 -17.60 17.78
C THR A 518 -33.42 -17.25 16.76
N PRO A 519 -34.53 -18.01 16.71
CA PRO A 519 -35.60 -17.73 15.75
C PRO A 519 -36.16 -16.30 15.82
N ASN A 520 -36.19 -15.69 17.01
CA ASN A 520 -36.63 -14.31 17.22
C ASN A 520 -35.56 -13.25 16.90
N ARG A 521 -34.36 -13.66 16.47
CA ARG A 521 -33.25 -12.79 16.07
C ARG A 521 -32.72 -11.81 17.12
N ARG A 522 -33.04 -12.02 18.38
CA ARG A 522 -32.59 -11.16 19.49
C ARG A 522 -31.32 -11.66 20.17
N MET A 523 -30.97 -12.93 19.97
CA MET A 523 -29.84 -13.56 20.63
C MET A 523 -29.09 -14.45 19.64
N ALA A 524 -27.83 -14.69 19.95
CA ALA A 524 -27.01 -15.66 19.25
C ALA A 524 -26.24 -16.52 20.24
N VAL A 525 -25.94 -17.74 19.84
CA VAL A 525 -25.15 -18.69 20.62
C VAL A 525 -24.07 -19.29 19.74
N VAL A 526 -22.88 -19.48 20.30
CA VAL A 526 -21.81 -20.21 19.64
C VAL A 526 -22.29 -21.62 19.29
N LYS A 527 -22.01 -22.08 18.06
CA LYS A 527 -22.42 -23.41 17.58
C LYS A 527 -21.89 -24.52 18.49
N PRO A 528 -22.67 -25.58 18.77
CA PRO A 528 -22.18 -26.76 19.49
C PRO A 528 -20.90 -27.33 18.88
N GLN A 529 -20.82 -27.38 17.55
CA GLN A 529 -19.66 -27.89 16.81
C GLN A 529 -18.37 -27.11 17.09
N VAL A 530 -18.47 -25.80 17.37
CA VAL A 530 -17.31 -24.99 17.78
C VAL A 530 -16.85 -25.40 19.17
N LYS A 531 -17.78 -25.61 20.11
CA LYS A 531 -17.46 -26.04 21.48
C LYS A 531 -16.88 -27.45 21.52
N GLU A 532 -17.47 -28.37 20.75
CA GLU A 532 -16.97 -29.73 20.57
C GLU A 532 -15.56 -29.74 19.97
N TRP A 533 -15.29 -28.86 18.99
CA TRP A 533 -13.96 -28.71 18.42
C TRP A 533 -12.95 -28.17 19.45
N ILE A 534 -13.31 -27.16 20.25
CA ILE A 534 -12.46 -26.65 21.34
C ILE A 534 -12.16 -27.77 22.35
N ALA A 535 -13.16 -28.57 22.73
CA ALA A 535 -12.98 -29.71 23.61
C ALA A 535 -12.03 -30.75 23.00
N LEU A 536 -12.19 -31.07 21.71
CA LEU A 536 -11.27 -31.95 20.98
C LEU A 536 -9.83 -31.43 21.01
N LEU A 537 -9.61 -30.13 20.76
CA LEU A 537 -8.28 -29.52 20.80
C LEU A 537 -7.63 -29.64 22.18
N ARG A 538 -8.40 -29.49 23.27
CA ARG A 538 -7.91 -29.65 24.65
C ARG A 538 -7.40 -31.05 24.97
N THR A 539 -7.92 -32.07 24.28
CA THR A 539 -7.48 -33.47 24.47
C THR A 539 -6.24 -33.86 23.66
N GLN A 540 -5.74 -32.98 22.79
CA GLN A 540 -4.62 -33.33 21.92
C GLN A 540 -3.31 -33.41 22.70
N PRO A 541 -2.42 -34.37 22.41
CA PRO A 541 -1.12 -34.52 23.08
C PRO A 541 -0.22 -33.27 23.04
N GLY A 542 -0.40 -32.40 22.04
CA GLY A 542 0.30 -31.12 21.93
C GLY A 542 -0.29 -29.99 22.78
N CYS A 543 -1.49 -30.15 23.34
CA CYS A 543 -2.19 -29.12 24.10
C CYS A 543 -1.57 -28.93 25.49
N CYS A 544 -0.59 -28.03 25.56
CA CYS A 544 0.04 -27.62 26.81
C CYS A 544 -0.83 -26.62 27.58
N GLU A 545 -0.40 -26.27 28.79
CA GLU A 545 -1.13 -25.36 29.68
C GLU A 545 -1.39 -23.99 29.03
N TYR A 546 -0.44 -23.44 28.27
CA TYR A 546 -0.66 -22.21 27.50
C TYR A 546 -1.83 -22.34 26.53
N LEU A 547 -1.86 -23.40 25.71
CA LEU A 547 -2.92 -23.63 24.73
C LEU A 547 -4.27 -23.89 25.40
N HIS A 548 -4.28 -24.62 26.52
CA HIS A 548 -5.49 -24.85 27.29
C HIS A 548 -6.11 -23.53 27.79
N ARG A 549 -5.30 -22.65 28.40
CA ARG A 549 -5.75 -21.33 28.86
C ARG A 549 -6.13 -20.40 27.70
N MET A 550 -5.44 -20.49 26.57
CA MET A 550 -5.79 -19.73 25.37
C MET A 550 -7.16 -20.18 24.81
N LEU A 551 -7.40 -21.48 24.74
CA LEU A 551 -8.68 -22.05 24.32
C LEU A 551 -9.83 -21.68 25.27
N GLU A 552 -9.58 -21.71 26.59
CA GLU A 552 -10.51 -21.19 27.60
C GLU A 552 -10.84 -19.71 27.40
N LEU A 553 -9.82 -18.87 27.16
CA LEU A 553 -10.01 -17.44 26.89
C LEU A 553 -10.83 -17.20 25.62
N ILE A 554 -10.54 -17.94 24.55
CA ILE A 554 -11.29 -17.90 23.30
C ILE A 554 -12.76 -18.26 23.54
N GLU A 555 -13.00 -19.41 24.19
CA GLU A 555 -14.35 -19.95 24.41
C GLU A 555 -15.20 -19.04 25.30
N THR A 556 -14.64 -18.55 26.41
CA THR A 556 -15.42 -17.93 27.48
C THR A 556 -15.48 -16.40 27.39
N ARG A 557 -14.49 -15.76 26.76
CA ARG A 557 -14.37 -14.29 26.78
C ARG A 557 -14.32 -13.63 25.40
N MET A 558 -13.80 -14.31 24.38
CA MET A 558 -13.69 -13.75 23.03
C MET A 558 -14.87 -14.12 22.12
N LEU A 559 -15.33 -15.39 22.16
CA LEU A 559 -16.51 -15.87 21.44
C LEU A 559 -17.84 -15.58 22.20
N GLU A 560 -17.81 -14.69 23.19
CA GLU A 560 -19.00 -14.21 23.87
C GLU A 560 -19.93 -13.49 22.86
N SER A 561 -21.16 -13.98 22.74
CA SER A 561 -22.14 -13.47 21.78
C SER A 561 -22.59 -12.05 22.10
N ASP A 562 -22.69 -11.71 23.38
CA ASP A 562 -23.05 -10.35 23.83
C ASP A 562 -21.83 -9.42 23.77
N PRO A 563 -21.79 -8.45 22.84
CA PRO A 563 -20.64 -7.56 22.71
C PRO A 563 -20.35 -6.78 24.00
N GLU A 564 -21.33 -6.48 24.86
CA GLU A 564 -21.10 -5.75 26.11
C GLU A 564 -20.41 -6.59 27.19
N LYS A 565 -20.47 -7.92 27.09
CA LYS A 565 -19.74 -8.86 27.95
C LYS A 565 -18.43 -9.34 27.36
N ARG A 566 -18.29 -9.27 26.03
CA ARG A 566 -17.09 -9.70 25.29
C ARG A 566 -15.85 -8.91 25.72
N ILE A 567 -14.70 -9.57 25.89
CA ILE A 567 -13.46 -8.91 26.29
C ILE A 567 -13.06 -7.79 25.32
N SER A 568 -12.52 -6.68 25.85
CA SER A 568 -11.98 -5.59 25.02
C SER A 568 -10.57 -5.91 24.51
N ALA A 569 -10.11 -5.25 23.44
CA ALA A 569 -8.73 -5.41 22.96
C ALA A 569 -7.69 -5.11 24.04
N SER A 570 -7.88 -4.03 24.80
CA SER A 570 -6.96 -3.61 25.88
C SER A 570 -6.85 -4.64 27.00
N GLU A 571 -7.98 -5.21 27.41
CA GLU A 571 -7.99 -6.25 28.43
C GLU A 571 -7.42 -7.56 27.90
N LEU A 572 -7.79 -7.96 26.68
CA LEU A 572 -7.26 -9.15 26.03
C LEU A 572 -5.74 -9.06 25.88
N TYR A 573 -5.22 -7.91 25.45
CA TYR A 573 -3.77 -7.68 25.37
C TYR A 573 -3.08 -7.95 26.70
N ARG A 574 -3.62 -7.42 27.81
CA ARG A 574 -3.07 -7.64 29.16
C ARG A 574 -3.07 -9.11 29.55
N GLU A 575 -4.14 -9.85 29.27
CA GLU A 575 -4.19 -11.29 29.54
C GLU A 575 -3.19 -12.07 28.69
N LEU A 576 -3.08 -11.76 27.39
CA LEU A 576 -2.09 -12.41 26.51
C LEU A 576 -0.66 -12.10 26.93
N LYS A 577 -0.35 -10.89 27.39
CA LYS A 577 0.97 -10.55 27.95
C LYS A 577 1.27 -11.32 29.24
N ARG A 578 0.28 -11.55 30.11
CA ARG A 578 0.44 -12.40 31.30
C ARG A 578 0.76 -13.83 30.89
N LEU A 579 -0.02 -14.41 29.96
CA LEU A 579 0.24 -15.74 29.43
C LEU A 579 1.64 -15.84 28.81
N GLU A 580 2.03 -14.88 27.97
CA GLU A 580 3.38 -14.81 27.36
C GLU A 580 4.48 -14.76 28.42
N SER A 581 4.27 -14.02 29.52
CA SER A 581 5.27 -13.89 30.59
C SER A 581 5.54 -15.19 31.35
N CYS A 582 4.53 -16.08 31.43
CA CYS A 582 4.69 -17.41 32.00
C CYS A 582 5.77 -18.24 31.26
N PHE A 583 6.04 -17.96 29.98
CA PHE A 583 7.11 -18.65 29.23
C PHE A 583 8.47 -18.43 29.87
N ARG A 584 8.74 -17.19 30.31
CA ARG A 584 10.02 -16.81 30.91
C ARG A 584 10.18 -17.41 32.30
N LEU A 585 9.07 -17.65 32.99
CA LEU A 585 9.04 -18.17 34.36
C LEU A 585 9.07 -19.70 34.40
N SER A 586 8.48 -20.37 33.41
CA SER A 586 8.45 -21.84 33.34
C SER A 586 8.30 -22.37 31.91
N ARG A 587 9.34 -23.04 31.42
CA ARG A 587 9.30 -23.72 30.11
C ARG A 587 8.29 -24.88 30.09
N SER A 588 7.97 -25.48 31.25
CA SER A 588 7.01 -26.59 31.32
C SER A 588 5.59 -26.15 30.94
N PHE A 589 5.24 -24.89 31.19
CA PHE A 589 3.94 -24.29 30.85
C PHE A 589 3.62 -24.37 29.34
N TYR A 590 4.67 -24.43 28.51
CA TYR A 590 4.55 -24.49 27.05
C TYR A 590 4.86 -25.86 26.47
N THR A 591 5.47 -26.76 27.22
CA THR A 591 6.02 -28.01 26.69
C THR A 591 5.38 -29.26 27.25
N LYS A 592 4.89 -29.23 28.51
CA LYS A 592 4.19 -30.37 29.10
C LYS A 592 2.73 -30.36 28.70
N HIS A 593 2.19 -31.53 28.40
CA HIS A 593 0.75 -31.72 28.24
C HIS A 593 0.01 -31.24 29.49
N TYR A 594 -1.13 -30.57 29.30
CA TYR A 594 -1.96 -30.15 30.41
C TYR A 594 -2.55 -31.36 31.13
N SER A 595 -2.33 -31.47 32.43
CA SER A 595 -2.99 -32.46 33.29
C SER A 595 -3.82 -31.71 34.32
N GLU A 596 -5.14 -31.91 34.32
CA GLU A 596 -5.95 -31.43 35.44
C GLU A 596 -5.42 -32.09 36.72
N GLY A 597 -5.09 -31.27 37.71
CA GLY A 597 -4.68 -31.78 39.02
C GLY A 597 -5.81 -32.63 39.59
N THR A 598 -5.53 -33.91 39.81
CA THR A 598 -6.39 -34.84 40.56
C THR A 598 -6.68 -34.36 41.97
#